data_AF-A0A212R4F4-F1
#
_entry.id   AF-A0A212R4F4-F1
#
_cell.length_a   1.000
_cell.length_b   1.000
_cell.length_c   1.000
_cell.angle_alpha   90.00
_cell.angle_beta   90.00
_cell.angle_gamma   90.00
#
_symmetry.space_group_name_H-M   'P 1'
#
loop_
_entity.id
_entity.type
_entity.pdbx_description
1 polymer ?
#
loop_
_entity_poly.entity_id
_entity_poly.type
_entity_poly.pdbx_seq_one_letter_code
_entity_poly.pdbx_strand_id
1 'polypeptide(L)'
;MGAITSLAAAGLETALASKRAKTEDQSAASDRQVRTQTLIDNAAEDRRSTDAALKRRQAQERARAGAAGVASSGGSIDAVLQGLQEDADADQAATTTQLKDSLAGLDAEYKQRSDRNLLSYDSSLARAGTSLLSGLSRRSLLD
;
A
#
# COMPACT_ATOMS: atom_id res chain seq x y z
N MET A 1 46.62 24.68 -7.13
CA MET A 1 46.59 23.28 -6.67
C MET A 1 45.27 22.87 -5.97
N GLY A 2 44.15 23.61 -6.06
CA GLY A 2 42.91 23.28 -5.31
C GLY A 2 41.73 22.74 -6.12
N ALA A 3 41.78 22.80 -7.46
CA ALA A 3 40.62 22.47 -8.31
C ALA A 3 40.32 20.97 -8.42
N ILE A 4 41.33 20.11 -8.26
CA ILE A 4 41.22 18.66 -8.44
C ILE A 4 40.58 18.00 -7.21
N THR A 5 40.84 18.53 -6.01
CA THR A 5 40.28 18.05 -4.74
C THR A 5 38.77 18.33 -4.64
N SER A 6 38.30 19.44 -5.22
CA SER A 6 36.87 19.81 -5.23
C SER A 6 36.02 18.88 -6.10
N LEU A 7 36.57 18.36 -7.20
CA LEU A 7 35.84 17.45 -8.10
C LEU A 7 35.73 16.03 -7.51
N ALA A 8 36.80 15.56 -6.87
CA ALA A 8 36.79 14.28 -6.17
C ALA A 8 35.82 14.28 -4.97
N ALA A 9 35.74 15.39 -4.22
CA ALA A 9 34.78 15.57 -3.14
C ALA A 9 33.33 15.61 -3.66
N ALA A 10 33.05 16.34 -4.74
CA ALA A 10 31.72 16.39 -5.35
C ALA A 10 31.27 15.03 -5.91
N GLY A 11 32.16 14.29 -6.56
CA GLY A 11 31.86 12.93 -7.06
C GLY A 11 31.56 11.95 -5.92
N LEU A 12 32.29 12.05 -4.81
CA LEU A 12 32.06 11.23 -3.61
C LEU A 12 30.72 11.56 -2.94
N GLU A 13 30.36 12.84 -2.80
CA GLU A 13 29.06 13.25 -2.25
C GLU A 13 27.89 12.75 -3.12
N THR A 14 28.04 12.81 -4.44
CA THR A 14 27.05 12.30 -5.39
C THR A 14 26.92 10.77 -5.30
N ALA A 15 28.03 10.05 -5.17
CA ALA A 15 28.04 8.61 -4.97
C ALA A 15 27.38 8.20 -3.63
N LEU A 16 27.62 8.95 -2.55
CA LEU A 16 26.97 8.76 -1.26
C LEU A 16 25.47 9.07 -1.32
N ALA A 17 25.06 10.13 -2.02
CA ALA A 17 23.66 10.48 -2.23
C ALA A 17 22.92 9.38 -3.00
N SER A 18 23.49 8.89 -4.10
CA SER A 18 22.89 7.79 -4.88
C SER A 18 22.80 6.47 -4.10
N LYS A 19 23.79 6.17 -3.25
CA LYS A 19 23.75 4.98 -2.37
C LYS A 19 22.63 5.10 -1.32
N ARG A 20 22.47 6.28 -0.70
CA ARG A 20 21.38 6.53 0.27
C ARG A 20 20.00 6.43 -0.39
N ALA A 21 19.84 7.01 -1.58
CA ALA A 21 18.59 6.90 -2.35
C ALA A 21 18.23 5.44 -2.65
N LYS A 22 19.20 4.62 -3.11
CA LYS A 22 18.97 3.18 -3.33
C LYS A 22 18.56 2.43 -2.07
N THR A 23 19.16 2.73 -0.92
CA THR A 23 18.77 2.08 0.35
C THR A 23 17.37 2.51 0.80
N GLU A 24 17.01 3.77 0.59
CA GLU A 24 15.70 4.32 0.92
C GLU A 24 14.61 3.70 0.04
N ASP A 25 14.84 3.59 -1.28
CA ASP A 25 13.94 2.92 -2.22
C ASP A 25 13.75 1.44 -1.88
N GLN A 26 14.82 0.73 -1.51
CA GLN A 26 14.72 -0.67 -1.06
C GLN A 26 13.90 -0.79 0.23
N SER A 27 14.11 0.10 1.20
CA SER A 27 13.31 0.10 2.44
C SER A 27 11.84 0.40 2.17
N ALA A 28 11.55 1.37 1.29
CA ALA A 28 10.17 1.72 0.92
C ALA A 28 9.46 0.59 0.16
N ALA A 29 10.17 -0.13 -0.73
CA ALA A 29 9.64 -1.29 -1.42
C ALA A 29 9.33 -2.45 -0.45
N SER A 30 10.23 -2.70 0.50
CA SER A 30 10.01 -3.71 1.54
C SER A 30 8.83 -3.35 2.44
N ASP A 31 8.73 -2.09 2.86
CA ASP A 31 7.61 -1.60 3.67
C ASP A 31 6.28 -1.75 2.93
N ARG A 32 6.24 -1.42 1.63
CA ARG A 32 5.05 -1.63 0.80
C ARG A 32 4.64 -3.09 0.78
N GLN A 33 5.60 -3.99 0.56
CA GLN A 33 5.32 -5.43 0.52
C GLN A 33 4.76 -5.93 1.85
N VAL A 34 5.36 -5.53 2.98
CA VAL A 34 4.88 -5.91 4.31
C VAL A 34 3.46 -5.39 4.54
N ARG A 35 3.19 -4.12 4.23
CA ARG A 35 1.85 -3.52 4.39
C ARG A 35 0.80 -4.20 3.52
N THR A 36 1.11 -4.45 2.24
CA THR A 36 0.22 -5.18 1.34
C THR A 36 -0.08 -6.58 1.87
N GLN A 37 0.95 -7.29 2.34
CA GLN A 37 0.78 -8.63 2.91
C GLN A 37 -0.09 -8.60 4.17
N THR A 38 0.15 -7.64 5.07
CA THR A 38 -0.68 -7.46 6.27
C THR A 38 -2.15 -7.19 5.93
N LEU A 39 -2.43 -6.35 4.93
CA LEU A 39 -3.81 -6.11 4.47
C LEU A 39 -4.48 -7.38 3.93
N ILE A 40 -3.75 -8.18 3.15
CA ILE A 40 -4.24 -9.44 2.61
C ILE A 40 -4.50 -10.46 3.73
N ASP A 41 -3.57 -10.58 4.68
CA ASP A 41 -3.67 -11.52 5.79
C ASP A 41 -4.83 -11.18 6.71
N ASN A 42 -5.01 -9.90 7.06
CA ASN A 42 -6.15 -9.44 7.84
C ASN A 42 -7.47 -9.74 7.11
N ALA A 43 -7.57 -9.43 5.83
CA ALA A 43 -8.77 -9.72 5.05
C ALA A 43 -9.04 -11.23 4.93
N ALA A 44 -8.01 -12.06 4.90
CA ALA A 44 -8.16 -13.51 4.89
C ALA A 44 -8.67 -14.04 6.25
N GLU A 45 -8.18 -13.49 7.36
CA GLU A 45 -8.63 -13.84 8.69
C GLU A 45 -10.09 -13.39 8.94
N ASP A 46 -10.42 -12.16 8.55
CA ASP A 46 -11.78 -11.63 8.62
C ASP A 46 -12.75 -12.54 7.88
N ARG A 47 -12.41 -12.96 6.64
CA ARG A 47 -13.22 -13.92 5.86
C ARG A 47 -13.44 -15.24 6.59
N ARG A 48 -12.40 -15.81 7.21
CA ARG A 48 -12.56 -17.07 7.97
C ARG A 48 -13.52 -16.87 9.15
N SER A 49 -13.42 -15.74 9.83
CA SER A 49 -14.26 -15.41 10.97
C SER A 49 -15.74 -15.24 10.55
N THR A 50 -16.00 -14.56 9.43
CA THR A 50 -17.33 -14.35 8.89
C THR A 50 -17.96 -15.65 8.41
N ASP A 51 -17.19 -16.51 7.73
CA ASP A 51 -17.65 -17.83 7.28
C ASP A 51 -18.03 -18.73 8.46
N ALA A 52 -17.21 -18.72 9.52
CA ALA A 52 -17.50 -19.46 10.73
C ALA A 52 -18.74 -18.92 11.45
N ALA A 53 -18.95 -17.60 11.46
CA ALA A 53 -20.16 -16.98 12.00
C ALA A 53 -21.41 -17.33 11.18
N LEU A 54 -21.32 -17.30 9.85
CA LEU A 54 -22.40 -17.68 8.95
C LEU A 54 -22.82 -19.14 9.16
N LYS A 55 -21.86 -20.07 9.18
CA LYS A 55 -22.14 -21.49 9.45
C LYS A 55 -22.83 -21.70 10.79
N ARG A 56 -22.40 -20.99 11.84
CA ARG A 56 -23.04 -21.02 13.16
C ARG A 56 -24.49 -20.50 13.10
N ARG A 57 -24.74 -19.38 12.42
CA ARG A 57 -26.10 -18.84 12.24
C ARG A 57 -27.01 -19.81 11.47
N GLN A 58 -26.53 -20.35 10.36
CA GLN A 58 -27.28 -21.35 9.59
C GLN A 58 -27.60 -22.61 10.41
N ALA A 59 -26.64 -23.10 11.21
CA ALA A 59 -26.87 -24.23 12.11
C ALA A 59 -27.90 -23.90 13.20
N GLN A 60 -27.85 -22.70 13.77
CA GLN A 60 -28.80 -22.22 14.76
C GLN A 60 -30.22 -22.11 14.19
N GLU A 61 -30.38 -21.57 12.99
CA GLU A 61 -31.70 -21.49 12.33
C GLU A 61 -32.25 -22.88 12.01
N ARG A 62 -31.41 -23.80 11.51
CA ARG A 62 -31.82 -25.20 11.30
C ARG A 62 -32.22 -25.89 12.61
N ALA A 63 -31.50 -25.65 13.70
CA ALA A 63 -31.84 -26.21 15.02
C ALA A 63 -33.16 -25.64 15.55
N ARG A 64 -33.37 -24.32 15.40
CA ARG A 64 -34.60 -23.63 15.81
C ARG A 64 -35.81 -24.13 15.02
N ALA A 65 -35.66 -24.28 13.71
CA ALA A 65 -36.63 -24.89 12.83
C ALA A 65 -37.01 -26.31 13.27
N GLY A 66 -36.01 -27.16 13.52
CA GLY A 66 -36.23 -28.52 14.02
C GLY A 66 -36.95 -28.54 15.37
N ALA A 67 -36.61 -27.64 16.29
CA ALA A 67 -37.28 -27.50 17.58
C ALA A 67 -38.74 -27.01 17.44
N ALA A 68 -39.03 -26.18 16.44
CA ALA A 68 -40.37 -25.71 16.12
C ALA A 68 -41.23 -26.75 15.36
N GLY A 69 -40.69 -27.94 15.07
CA GLY A 69 -41.38 -28.98 14.30
C GLY A 69 -41.57 -28.62 12.83
N VAL A 70 -40.87 -27.59 12.35
CA VAL A 70 -40.86 -27.27 10.92
C VAL A 70 -40.00 -28.32 10.24
N ALA A 71 -40.58 -29.02 9.26
CA ALA A 71 -39.85 -30.03 8.51
C ALA A 71 -38.56 -29.42 7.93
N SER A 72 -37.45 -30.14 8.08
CA SER A 72 -36.11 -29.74 7.63
C SER A 72 -36.02 -29.46 6.12
N SER A 73 -37.09 -29.71 5.36
CA SER A 73 -37.23 -29.54 3.90
C SER A 73 -38.38 -28.59 3.52
N GLY A 74 -38.81 -27.70 4.42
CA GLY A 74 -39.86 -26.72 4.15
C GLY A 74 -39.31 -25.47 3.47
N GLY A 75 -39.94 -25.01 2.38
CA GLY A 75 -39.47 -23.87 1.58
C GLY A 75 -39.28 -22.55 2.35
N SER A 76 -39.93 -22.38 3.50
CA SER A 76 -39.73 -21.21 4.36
C SER A 76 -38.38 -21.20 5.08
N ILE A 77 -37.84 -22.37 5.45
CA ILE A 77 -36.50 -22.49 6.03
C ILE A 77 -35.44 -22.25 4.98
N ASP A 78 -35.63 -22.82 3.78
CA ASP A 78 -34.70 -22.65 2.68
C ASP A 78 -34.60 -21.19 2.29
N ALA A 79 -35.72 -20.45 2.27
CA ALA A 79 -35.74 -19.01 2.04
C ALA A 79 -34.95 -18.22 3.11
N VAL A 80 -35.04 -18.59 4.39
CA VAL A 80 -34.26 -17.93 5.47
C VAL A 80 -32.77 -18.23 5.32
N LEU A 81 -32.41 -19.48 5.05
CA LEU A 81 -31.01 -19.88 4.85
C LEU A 81 -30.41 -19.24 3.60
N GLN A 82 -31.20 -19.12 2.53
CA GLN A 82 -30.83 -18.43 1.31
C GLN A 82 -30.64 -16.93 1.58
N GLY A 83 -31.57 -16.27 2.29
CA GLY A 83 -31.41 -14.86 2.66
C GLY A 83 -30.15 -14.61 3.50
N LEU A 84 -29.86 -15.49 4.48
CA LEU A 84 -28.62 -15.39 5.26
C LEU A 84 -27.35 -15.56 4.41
N GLN A 85 -27.42 -16.34 3.33
CA GLN A 85 -26.31 -16.48 2.39
C GLN A 85 -26.19 -15.24 1.50
N GLU A 86 -27.29 -14.73 0.97
CA GLU A 86 -27.33 -13.52 0.14
C GLU A 86 -26.81 -12.29 0.89
N ASP A 87 -27.20 -12.12 2.16
CA ASP A 87 -26.68 -11.07 3.04
C ASP A 87 -25.16 -11.19 3.23
N ALA A 88 -24.67 -12.42 3.46
CA ALA A 88 -23.24 -12.67 3.63
C ALA A 88 -22.45 -12.42 2.33
N ASP A 89 -23.00 -12.80 1.18
CA ASP A 89 -22.39 -12.56 -0.11
C ASP A 89 -22.33 -11.05 -0.42
N ALA A 90 -23.36 -10.29 -0.06
CA ALA A 90 -23.39 -8.84 -0.18
C ALA A 90 -22.34 -8.16 0.71
N ASP A 91 -22.24 -8.58 1.97
CA ASP A 91 -21.22 -8.10 2.92
C ASP A 91 -19.79 -8.43 2.43
N GLN A 92 -19.60 -9.62 1.87
CA GLN A 92 -18.32 -10.06 1.32
C GLN A 92 -17.93 -9.25 0.07
N ALA A 93 -18.89 -8.91 -0.79
CA ALA A 93 -18.66 -8.04 -1.95
C ALA A 93 -18.26 -6.63 -1.53
N ALA A 94 -18.92 -6.07 -0.52
CA ALA A 94 -18.57 -4.76 0.06
C ALA A 94 -17.15 -4.77 0.65
N THR A 95 -16.83 -5.77 1.47
CA THR A 95 -15.50 -5.94 2.08
C THR A 95 -14.40 -6.10 1.03
N THR A 96 -14.66 -6.86 -0.03
CA THR A 96 -13.72 -7.04 -1.13
C THR A 96 -13.47 -5.74 -1.89
N THR A 97 -14.50 -4.90 -2.03
CA THR A 97 -14.37 -3.57 -2.65
C THR A 97 -13.51 -2.66 -1.77
N GLN A 98 -13.78 -2.62 -0.46
CA GLN A 98 -12.99 -1.84 0.49
C GLN A 98 -11.51 -2.27 0.53
N LEU A 99 -11.23 -3.58 0.43
CA LEU A 99 -9.86 -4.07 0.34
C LEU A 99 -9.17 -3.59 -0.95
N LYS A 100 -9.86 -3.64 -2.09
CA LYS A 100 -9.33 -3.14 -3.37
C LYS A 100 -9.04 -1.64 -3.28
N ASP A 101 -9.93 -0.86 -2.69
CA ASP A 101 -9.74 0.58 -2.50
C ASP A 101 -8.56 0.88 -1.57
N SER A 102 -8.40 0.10 -0.50
CA SER A 102 -7.28 0.21 0.43
C SER A 102 -5.94 -0.10 -0.25
N LEU A 103 -5.89 -1.15 -1.08
CA LEU A 103 -4.71 -1.49 -1.86
C LEU A 103 -4.40 -0.42 -2.93
N ALA A 104 -5.43 0.09 -3.62
CA ALA A 104 -5.26 1.16 -4.59
C ALA A 104 -4.77 2.47 -3.96
N GLY A 105 -5.28 2.80 -2.77
CA GLY A 105 -4.83 3.95 -1.98
C GLY A 105 -3.37 3.82 -1.54
N LEU A 106 -2.98 2.64 -1.06
CA LEU A 106 -1.58 2.33 -0.71
C LEU A 106 -0.67 2.50 -1.94
N ASP A 107 -1.05 1.94 -3.08
CA ASP A 107 -0.29 2.05 -4.32
C ASP A 107 -0.17 3.50 -4.81
N ALA A 108 -1.23 4.30 -4.71
CA ALA A 108 -1.21 5.72 -5.04
C ALA A 108 -0.26 6.51 -4.12
N GLU A 109 -0.26 6.21 -2.82
CA GLU A 109 0.63 6.85 -1.84
C GLU A 109 2.10 6.59 -2.17
N TYR A 110 2.46 5.33 -2.47
CA TYR A 110 3.84 4.98 -2.83
C TYR A 110 4.26 5.59 -4.17
N LYS A 111 3.37 5.64 -5.17
CA LYS A 111 3.64 6.34 -6.44
C LYS A 111 3.92 7.82 -6.21
N GLN A 112 3.09 8.51 -5.43
CA GLN A 112 3.27 9.93 -5.12
C GLN A 112 4.57 10.20 -4.34
N ARG A 113 5.01 9.27 -3.47
CA ARG A 113 6.31 9.36 -2.80
C ARG A 113 7.46 9.19 -3.79
N SER A 114 7.37 8.20 -4.68
CA SER A 114 8.37 7.98 -5.75
C SER A 114 8.51 9.21 -6.64
N ASP A 115 7.40 9.79 -7.11
CA ASP A 115 7.42 10.97 -7.99
C ASP A 115 8.03 12.19 -7.29
N ARG A 116 7.72 12.41 -6.00
CA ARG A 116 8.35 13.48 -5.21
C ARG A 116 9.85 13.28 -5.02
N ASN A 117 10.30 12.04 -4.81
CA ASN A 117 11.72 11.73 -4.71
C ASN A 117 12.45 12.02 -6.03
N LEU A 118 11.86 11.68 -7.18
CA LEU A 118 12.42 11.99 -8.51
C LEU A 118 12.49 13.49 -8.78
N LEU A 119 11.45 14.26 -8.44
CA LEU A 119 11.43 15.72 -8.56
C LEU A 119 12.45 16.41 -7.64
N SER A 120 12.60 15.91 -6.41
CA SER A 120 13.64 16.36 -5.46
C SER A 120 15.04 16.12 -6.02
N TYR A 121 15.25 14.97 -6.65
CA TYR A 121 16.53 14.63 -7.28
C TYR A 121 16.85 15.57 -8.46
N ASP A 122 15.90 15.79 -9.37
CA ASP A 122 16.08 16.65 -10.54
C ASP A 122 16.34 18.11 -10.15
N SER A 123 15.59 18.62 -9.15
CA SER A 123 15.81 19.97 -8.61
C SER A 123 17.15 20.12 -7.89
N SER A 124 17.63 19.09 -7.18
CA SER A 124 18.94 19.10 -6.53
C SER A 124 20.10 19.14 -7.54
N LEU A 125 19.99 18.38 -8.63
CA LEU A 125 20.96 18.36 -9.73
C LEU A 125 20.97 19.68 -10.51
N ALA A 126 19.80 20.22 -10.82
CA ALA A 126 19.67 21.52 -11.49
C ALA A 126 20.30 22.65 -10.67
N ARG A 127 20.14 22.62 -9.33
CA ARG A 127 20.73 23.60 -8.40
C ARG A 127 22.25 23.43 -8.25
N ALA A 128 22.75 22.20 -8.29
CA ALA A 128 24.19 21.93 -8.32
C ALA A 128 24.84 22.43 -9.63
N GLY A 129 24.20 22.22 -10.78
CA GLY A 129 24.68 22.73 -12.08
C GLY A 129 24.69 24.27 -12.15
N THR A 130 23.66 24.94 -11.64
CA THR A 130 23.58 26.42 -11.63
C THR A 130 24.49 27.08 -10.60
N SER A 131 24.75 26.44 -9.45
CA SER A 131 25.72 26.96 -8.46
C SER A 131 27.17 26.87 -8.95
N LEU A 132 27.53 25.83 -9.71
CA LEU A 132 28.84 25.73 -10.36
C LEU A 132 29.05 26.81 -11.42
N LEU A 133 28.03 27.07 -12.26
CA LEU A 133 28.13 28.08 -13.32
C LEU A 133 28.14 29.52 -12.76
N SER A 134 27.36 29.79 -11.70
CA SER A 134 27.33 31.10 -11.04
C SER A 134 28.54 31.38 -10.14
N GLY A 135 29.19 30.34 -9.62
CA GLY A 135 30.46 30.44 -8.89
C GLY A 135 31.64 30.84 -9.78
N LEU A 136 31.66 30.41 -11.04
CA LEU A 136 32.68 30.84 -12.02
C LEU A 136 32.52 32.30 -12.45
N SER A 137 31.29 32.82 -12.49
CA SER A 137 31.01 34.17 -13.02
C SER A 137 31.36 35.32 -12.05
N ARG A 138 31.48 35.06 -10.74
CA ARG A 138 31.79 36.11 -9.74
C ARG A 138 33.28 36.36 -9.49
N ARG A 139 34.19 35.60 -10.11
CA ARG A 139 35.64 35.73 -9.86
C ARG A 139 36.43 36.44 -10.96
N SER A 140 35.74 37.05 -11.93
CA SER A 140 36.35 37.67 -13.13
C SER A 140 36.16 39.20 -13.24
N LEU A 141 35.78 39.90 -12.15
CA LEU A 141 35.57 41.37 -12.19
C LEU A 141 36.50 42.16 -11.26
N LEU A 142 37.58 41.55 -10.78
CA LEU A 142 38.62 42.19 -9.96
C LEU A 142 39.99 41.62 -10.34
N ASP A 143 40.42 41.88 -11.58
CA ASP A 143 41.81 42.11 -11.98
C ASP A 143 41.82 42.87 -13.31
#